data_AF-A0A5B0QBM2-F1
#
_entry.id   AF-A0A5B0QBM2-F1
#
_cell.length_a   1.000
_cell.length_b   1.000
_cell.length_c   1.000
_cell.angle_alpha   90.00
_cell.angle_beta   90.00
_cell.angle_gamma   90.00
#
_symmetry.space_group_name_H-M   'P 1'
#
loop_
_entity.id
_entity.type
_entity.pdbx_description
1 polymer ?
#
loop_
_entity_poly.entity_id
_entity_poly.type
_entity_poly.pdbx_seq_one_letter_code
_entity_poly.pdbx_strand_id
1 'polypeptide(L)'
;MESGIMKGVGFQPGSDQSSTAGTYARRANLSQEILDQDNYCWDQLGDHNQFLCNRVRHFSKQSFKDNAKIIESFGIPSWSNSEWNDFEQETNGIFSSAITTHSDFSNEPHMDEDSNPWTYGLFSYINQSTGKPVLPSSSVPGHAFRFPDFNCQIDFGTSPGIIELLWASNSVKHHTLHPPPSLKSTAGITHSGSSFQI
;
A
#
# COMPACT_ATOMS: atom_id res chain seq x y z
N MET A 1 -4.77 -16.64 -10.38
CA MET A 1 -4.20 -15.84 -11.48
C MET A 1 -4.34 -14.38 -11.07
N GLU A 2 -3.26 -13.64 -11.01
CA GLU A 2 -3.29 -12.23 -10.63
C GLU A 2 -4.01 -11.39 -11.70
N SER A 3 -4.79 -10.40 -11.24
CA SER A 3 -5.48 -9.44 -12.11
C SER A 3 -5.22 -8.02 -11.64
N GLY A 4 -5.58 -7.04 -12.46
CA GLY A 4 -5.47 -5.62 -12.13
C GLY A 4 -4.06 -5.07 -12.23
N ILE A 5 -3.82 -3.96 -11.55
CA ILE A 5 -2.57 -3.21 -11.61
C ILE A 5 -2.00 -3.10 -10.21
N MET A 6 -0.71 -3.38 -10.08
CA MET A 6 0.09 -3.15 -8.88
C MET A 6 1.28 -2.26 -9.25
N LYS A 7 1.56 -1.25 -8.44
CA LYS A 7 2.69 -0.32 -8.58
C LYS A 7 3.29 -0.04 -7.21
N GLY A 8 4.61 -0.02 -7.11
CA GLY A 8 5.30 0.37 -5.89
C GLY A 8 5.93 1.76 -5.98
N VAL A 9 6.32 2.30 -4.84
CA VAL A 9 7.21 3.45 -4.67
C VAL A 9 8.02 3.26 -3.38
N GLY A 10 9.20 3.89 -3.31
CA GLY A 10 10.10 3.82 -2.15
C GLY A 10 11.25 2.84 -2.37
N PHE A 11 11.76 2.30 -1.28
CA PHE A 11 12.98 1.52 -1.19
C PHE A 11 12.65 0.06 -0.91
N GLN A 12 12.53 -0.74 -1.97
CA GLN A 12 12.31 -2.18 -1.85
C GLN A 12 13.47 -2.95 -2.51
N PRO A 13 13.97 -4.04 -1.90
CA PRO A 13 14.93 -4.92 -2.56
C PRO A 13 14.33 -5.46 -3.87
N GLY A 14 15.19 -5.67 -4.87
CA GLY A 14 14.75 -6.25 -6.14
C GLY A 14 14.30 -7.69 -5.94
N SER A 15 13.12 -8.05 -6.45
CA SER A 15 12.60 -9.44 -6.41
C SER A 15 13.17 -10.33 -7.52
N ASP A 16 13.83 -9.73 -8.52
CA ASP A 16 14.40 -10.46 -9.65
C ASP A 16 15.80 -11.00 -9.32
N GLN A 17 16.12 -12.18 -9.87
CA GLN A 17 17.45 -12.76 -9.75
C GLN A 17 18.50 -11.77 -10.28
N SER A 18 19.50 -11.43 -9.45
CA SER A 18 20.55 -10.42 -9.67
C SER A 18 20.18 -8.93 -9.52
N SER A 19 18.94 -8.61 -9.14
CA SER A 19 18.54 -7.24 -8.81
C SER A 19 18.65 -6.99 -7.31
N THR A 20 19.32 -5.91 -6.91
CA THR A 20 19.49 -5.54 -5.50
C THR A 20 18.48 -4.49 -5.02
N ALA A 21 17.87 -3.73 -5.92
CA ALA A 21 16.86 -2.72 -5.61
C ALA A 21 15.89 -2.52 -6.79
N GLY A 22 14.61 -2.33 -6.48
CA GLY A 22 13.62 -1.84 -7.45
C GLY A 22 13.84 -0.34 -7.72
N THR A 23 14.03 0.05 -8.97
CA THR A 23 14.18 1.47 -9.33
C THR A 23 12.87 2.02 -9.91
N TYR A 24 12.22 2.91 -9.18
CA TYR A 24 11.07 3.68 -9.69
C TYR A 24 11.57 4.93 -10.42
N ALA A 25 12.11 4.75 -11.63
CA ALA A 25 12.65 5.85 -12.42
C ALA A 25 11.55 6.54 -13.26
N ARG A 26 11.63 7.87 -13.36
CA ARG A 26 10.85 8.63 -14.35
C ARG A 26 11.20 8.16 -15.75
N ARG A 27 10.20 8.06 -16.62
CA ARG A 27 10.43 7.85 -18.05
C ARG A 27 11.19 9.05 -18.63
N ALA A 28 12.04 8.78 -19.63
CA ALA A 28 12.63 9.86 -20.41
C ALA A 28 11.54 10.63 -21.18
N ASN A 29 11.75 11.94 -21.40
CA ASN A 29 10.92 12.82 -22.23
C ASN A 29 9.47 13.05 -21.75
N LEU A 30 9.26 13.15 -20.44
CA LEU A 30 7.98 13.64 -19.90
C LEU A 30 7.82 15.15 -20.19
N SER A 31 6.57 15.60 -20.35
CA SER A 31 6.30 17.04 -20.46
C SER A 31 6.62 17.73 -19.14
N GLN A 32 6.95 19.03 -19.20
CA GLN A 32 7.23 19.81 -18.00
C GLN A 32 6.04 19.79 -17.03
N GLU A 33 4.82 19.85 -17.53
CA GLU A 33 3.59 19.75 -16.72
C GLU A 33 3.54 18.45 -15.90
N ILE A 34 3.88 17.30 -16.51
CA ILE A 34 3.91 16.01 -15.79
C ILE A 34 5.03 16.01 -14.74
N LEU A 35 6.20 16.57 -15.07
CA LEU A 35 7.32 16.67 -14.12
C LEU A 35 6.97 17.54 -12.92
N ASP A 36 6.31 18.68 -13.15
CA ASP A 36 5.89 19.61 -12.10
C ASP A 36 4.83 18.97 -11.21
N GLN A 37 3.87 18.26 -11.80
CA GLN A 37 2.85 17.52 -11.04
C GLN A 37 3.47 16.38 -10.22
N ASP A 38 4.42 15.64 -10.79
CA ASP A 38 5.12 14.57 -10.07
C ASP A 38 5.96 15.13 -8.93
N ASN A 39 6.73 16.20 -9.16
CA ASN A 39 7.48 16.91 -8.10
C ASN A 39 6.55 17.36 -6.97
N TYR A 40 5.41 17.97 -7.31
CA TYR A 40 4.40 18.35 -6.31
C TYR A 40 3.95 17.15 -5.47
N CYS A 41 3.67 15.99 -6.09
CA CYS A 41 3.30 14.77 -5.37
C CYS A 41 4.43 14.25 -4.47
N TRP A 42 5.68 14.27 -4.95
CA TRP A 42 6.87 13.87 -4.18
C TRP A 42 7.06 14.74 -2.95
N ASP A 43 6.85 16.05 -3.08
CA ASP A 43 6.97 17.00 -1.96
C ASP A 43 5.93 16.74 -0.85
N GLN A 44 4.81 16.06 -1.14
CA GLN A 44 3.79 15.71 -0.14
C GLN A 44 4.11 14.41 0.63
N LEU A 45 5.09 13.61 0.21
CA LEU A 45 5.31 12.28 0.79
C LEU A 45 5.68 12.33 2.27
N GLY A 46 6.42 13.35 2.71
CA GLY A 46 6.77 13.53 4.12
C GLY A 46 5.52 13.65 5.01
N ASP A 47 4.57 14.50 4.62
CA ASP A 47 3.32 14.70 5.35
C ASP A 47 2.42 13.46 5.31
N HIS A 48 2.35 12.77 4.16
CA HIS A 48 1.64 11.49 4.05
C HIS A 48 2.24 10.44 4.98
N ASN A 49 3.57 10.31 5.00
CA ASN A 49 4.26 9.36 5.86
C ASN A 49 4.04 9.67 7.35
N GLN A 50 4.09 10.95 7.74
CA GLN A 50 3.77 11.36 9.11
C GLN A 50 2.33 10.97 9.49
N PHE A 51 1.36 11.21 8.59
CA PHE A 51 -0.02 10.78 8.80
C PHE A 51 -0.11 9.27 9.04
N LEU A 52 0.46 8.45 8.16
CA LEU A 52 0.41 6.99 8.26
C LEU A 52 1.07 6.46 9.53
N CYS A 53 2.22 7.01 9.91
CA CYS A 53 2.90 6.69 11.15
C CYS A 53 2.05 6.99 12.38
N ASN A 54 1.35 8.13 12.38
CA ASN A 54 0.40 8.48 13.44
C ASN A 54 -0.78 7.49 13.48
N ARG A 55 -1.28 7.03 12.33
CA ARG A 55 -2.34 6.01 12.27
C ARG A 55 -1.88 4.69 12.90
N VAL A 56 -0.73 4.15 12.50
CA VAL A 56 -0.21 2.91 13.09
C VAL A 56 0.07 3.06 14.59
N ARG A 57 0.68 4.17 15.01
CA ARG A 57 0.94 4.45 16.42
C ARG A 57 -0.34 4.51 17.26
N HIS A 58 -1.44 4.97 16.65
CA HIS A 58 -2.77 4.95 17.26
C HIS A 58 -3.38 3.54 17.32
N PHE A 59 -3.28 2.76 16.24
CA PHE A 59 -3.74 1.36 16.20
C PHE A 59 -3.01 0.48 17.22
N SER A 60 -1.67 0.53 17.20
CA SER A 60 -0.81 -0.31 18.02
C SER A 60 0.55 0.35 18.19
N LYS A 61 0.80 0.86 19.40
CA LYS A 61 2.12 1.38 19.79
C LYS A 61 3.21 0.31 19.68
N GLN A 62 2.86 -0.97 19.85
CA GLN A 62 3.83 -2.06 19.76
C GLN A 62 4.23 -2.31 18.30
N SER A 63 3.26 -2.40 17.39
CA SER A 63 3.54 -2.61 15.97
C SER A 63 4.37 -1.47 15.36
N PHE A 64 4.11 -0.23 15.78
CA PHE A 64 4.96 0.91 15.44
C PHE A 64 6.42 0.69 15.87
N LYS A 65 6.64 0.28 17.12
CA LYS A 65 7.99 0.04 17.66
C LYS A 65 8.69 -1.13 16.96
N ASP A 66 7.95 -2.19 16.66
CA ASP A 66 8.49 -3.38 15.98
C ASP A 66 8.99 -3.01 14.58
N ASN A 67 8.19 -2.30 13.79
CA ASN A 67 8.60 -1.82 12.47
C ASN A 67 9.75 -0.82 12.54
N ALA A 68 9.71 0.15 13.47
CA ALA A 68 10.78 1.14 13.66
C ALA A 68 12.13 0.47 13.96
N LYS A 69 12.13 -0.57 14.81
CA LYS A 69 13.34 -1.34 15.14
C LYS A 69 13.95 -2.05 13.93
N ILE A 70 13.12 -2.58 13.04
CA ILE A 70 13.59 -3.24 11.81
C ILE A 70 14.27 -2.21 10.90
N ILE A 71 13.60 -1.09 10.61
CA ILE A 71 14.16 0.00 9.80
C ILE A 71 15.48 0.51 10.36
N GLU A 72 15.55 0.75 11.67
CA GLU A 72 16.78 1.18 12.36
C GLU A 72 17.89 0.13 12.22
N SER A 73 17.57 -1.16 12.40
CA SER A 73 18.56 -2.23 12.36
C SER A 73 19.17 -2.47 10.98
N PHE A 74 18.39 -2.25 9.91
CA PHE A 74 18.86 -2.40 8.54
C PHE A 74 19.38 -1.09 7.93
N GLY A 75 19.17 0.06 8.60
CA GLY A 75 19.52 1.37 8.07
C GLY A 75 18.79 1.66 6.76
N ILE A 76 17.48 1.37 6.70
CA ILE A 76 16.65 1.58 5.51
C ILE A 76 15.94 2.93 5.63
N PRO A 77 15.97 3.80 4.60
CA PRO A 77 15.21 5.06 4.60
C PRO A 77 13.70 4.82 4.61
N SER A 78 12.93 5.85 4.98
CA SER A 78 11.48 5.86 4.78
C SER A 78 11.14 5.91 3.29
N TRP A 79 10.00 5.37 2.89
CA TRP A 79 9.45 5.52 1.52
C TRP A 79 9.29 6.98 1.07
N SER A 80 9.24 7.92 2.03
CA SER A 80 9.12 9.35 1.79
C SER A 80 10.46 10.08 1.67
N ASN A 81 11.59 9.43 1.94
CA ASN A 81 12.91 10.05 1.79
C ASN A 81 13.30 10.10 0.30
N SER A 82 14.03 11.15 -0.07
CA SER A 82 14.53 11.33 -1.44
C SER A 82 15.80 10.53 -1.71
N GLU A 83 16.59 10.24 -0.68
CA GLU A 83 17.89 9.58 -0.80
C GLU A 83 18.06 8.47 0.25
N TRP A 84 18.91 7.48 -0.08
CA TRP A 84 19.18 6.33 0.78
C TRP A 84 19.76 6.70 2.15
N ASN A 85 20.56 7.77 2.19
CA ASN A 85 21.29 8.19 3.40
C ASN A 85 20.59 9.32 4.17
N ASP A 86 19.37 9.67 3.79
CA ASP A 86 18.60 10.74 4.44
C ASP A 86 17.89 10.22 5.70
N PHE A 87 18.69 9.81 6.69
CA PHE A 87 18.22 9.28 7.98
C PHE A 87 17.89 10.39 9.00
N GLU A 88 18.02 11.66 8.61
CA GLU A 88 18.05 12.80 9.55
C GLU A 88 16.71 13.08 10.26
N GLN A 89 15.62 12.43 9.85
CA GLN A 89 14.34 12.49 10.53
C GLN A 89 14.14 11.28 11.44
N GLU A 90 14.83 11.29 12.58
CA GLU A 90 14.51 10.38 13.69
C GLU A 90 13.01 10.50 14.01
N THR A 91 12.30 9.37 13.97
CA THR A 91 10.97 9.08 14.57
C THR A 91 9.73 8.89 13.68
N ASN A 92 9.77 9.01 12.34
CA ASN A 92 8.55 8.80 11.52
C ASN A 92 8.73 7.92 10.26
N GLY A 93 9.79 7.14 10.08
CA GLY A 93 9.87 6.16 8.99
C GLY A 93 9.62 4.74 9.51
N ILE A 94 8.40 4.22 9.46
CA ILE A 94 8.12 2.80 9.78
C ILE A 94 7.81 1.94 8.55
N PHE A 95 7.99 2.53 7.37
CA PHE A 95 7.80 1.91 6.06
C PHE A 95 8.90 2.35 5.12
N SER A 96 9.50 1.42 4.38
CA SER A 96 10.49 1.67 3.33
C SER A 96 9.82 1.86 1.97
N SER A 97 8.63 1.27 1.77
CA SER A 97 7.93 1.24 0.49
C SER A 97 6.42 1.27 0.66
N ALA A 98 5.75 1.71 -0.41
CA ALA A 98 4.31 1.69 -0.55
C ALA A 98 3.93 0.97 -1.84
N ILE A 99 3.04 -0.02 -1.75
CA ILE A 99 2.47 -0.74 -2.89
C ILE A 99 1.03 -0.29 -3.07
N THR A 100 0.69 0.13 -4.28
CA THR A 100 -0.65 0.54 -4.67
C THR A 100 -1.23 -0.47 -5.65
N THR A 101 -2.52 -0.76 -5.49
CA THR A 101 -3.26 -1.74 -6.27
C THR A 101 -4.57 -1.11 -6.74
N HIS A 102 -4.94 -1.34 -8.00
CA HIS A 102 -6.20 -0.86 -8.56
C HIS A 102 -6.68 -1.71 -9.74
N SER A 103 -7.81 -1.34 -10.32
CA SER A 103 -8.36 -1.99 -11.53
C SER A 103 -8.65 -3.48 -11.33
N ASP A 104 -9.43 -3.81 -10.30
CA ASP A 104 -9.85 -5.19 -9.96
C ASP A 104 -8.68 -6.09 -9.59
N PHE A 105 -7.73 -5.53 -8.83
CA PHE A 105 -6.59 -6.28 -8.32
C PHE A 105 -7.05 -7.48 -7.48
N SER A 106 -6.46 -8.65 -7.75
CA SER A 106 -6.63 -9.85 -6.94
C SER A 106 -5.38 -10.72 -7.07
N ASN A 107 -5.11 -11.53 -6.04
CA ASN A 107 -3.94 -12.39 -5.99
C ASN A 107 -4.22 -13.70 -5.24
N GLU A 108 -3.25 -14.61 -5.31
CA GLU A 108 -3.33 -15.89 -4.62
C GLU A 108 -2.98 -15.75 -3.13
N PRO A 109 -3.48 -16.64 -2.26
CA PRO A 109 -3.10 -16.68 -0.85
C PRO A 109 -1.59 -16.83 -0.64
N HIS A 110 -0.96 -15.87 0.04
CA HIS A 110 0.47 -15.86 0.35
C HIS A 110 0.75 -15.26 1.73
N MET A 111 1.99 -15.39 2.18
CA MET A 111 2.59 -14.57 3.23
C MET A 111 3.70 -13.77 2.58
N ASP A 112 3.96 -12.57 3.07
CA ASP A 112 5.06 -11.76 2.54
C ASP A 112 6.39 -12.38 2.98
N GLU A 113 7.39 -12.32 2.10
CA GLU A 113 8.77 -12.74 2.41
C GLU A 113 9.62 -11.56 2.92
N ASP A 114 9.02 -10.37 2.97
CA ASP A 114 9.63 -9.14 3.44
C ASP A 114 9.93 -9.20 4.95
N SER A 115 10.89 -8.38 5.40
CA SER A 115 11.34 -8.38 6.80
C SER A 115 10.40 -7.62 7.74
N ASN A 116 9.34 -7.02 7.21
CA ASN A 116 8.38 -6.28 8.01
C ASN A 116 7.56 -7.23 8.90
N PRO A 117 7.49 -6.98 10.22
CA PRO A 117 6.64 -7.76 11.12
C PRO A 117 5.17 -7.37 10.97
N TRP A 118 4.90 -6.12 10.56
CA TRP A 118 3.55 -5.61 10.36
C TRP A 118 3.44 -4.84 9.04
N THR A 119 2.36 -5.08 8.29
CA THR A 119 1.95 -4.29 7.12
C THR A 119 0.73 -3.46 7.50
N TYR A 120 0.73 -2.20 7.07
CA TYR A 120 -0.43 -1.33 7.19
C TYR A 120 -1.05 -1.09 5.81
N GLY A 121 -2.37 -1.17 5.72
CA GLY A 121 -3.11 -1.08 4.46
C GLY A 121 -4.30 -0.14 4.53
N LEU A 122 -4.55 0.56 3.43
CA LEU A 122 -5.69 1.42 3.18
C LEU A 122 -6.45 0.88 1.97
N PHE A 123 -7.75 0.62 2.12
CA PHE A 123 -8.59 0.08 1.05
C PHE A 123 -9.88 0.88 0.92
N SER A 124 -10.25 1.23 -0.30
CA SER A 124 -11.49 1.96 -0.58
C SER A 124 -11.90 1.79 -2.03
N TYR A 125 -13.21 1.75 -2.27
CA TYR A 125 -13.71 2.15 -3.57
C TYR A 125 -13.57 3.66 -3.73
N ILE A 126 -13.13 4.10 -4.90
CA ILE A 126 -12.93 5.52 -5.21
C ILE A 126 -13.60 5.88 -6.52
N ASN A 127 -14.01 7.14 -6.62
CA ASN A 127 -14.33 7.75 -7.90
C ASN A 127 -13.03 8.06 -8.65
N GLN A 128 -12.88 7.54 -9.87
CA GLN A 128 -11.60 7.61 -10.60
C GLN A 128 -11.21 9.03 -11.02
N SER A 129 -12.17 9.93 -11.27
CA SER A 129 -11.85 11.29 -11.69
C SER A 129 -11.49 12.22 -10.52
N THR A 130 -11.96 11.92 -9.31
CA THR A 130 -11.76 12.77 -8.13
C THR A 130 -10.85 12.16 -7.07
N GLY A 131 -10.59 10.85 -7.14
CA GLY A 131 -9.85 10.10 -6.12
C GLY A 131 -10.59 9.93 -4.78
N LYS A 132 -11.83 10.43 -4.66
CA LYS A 132 -12.56 10.42 -3.38
C LYS A 132 -13.19 9.06 -3.11
N PRO A 133 -13.20 8.59 -1.84
CA PRO A 133 -13.93 7.40 -1.44
C PRO A 133 -15.40 7.45 -1.84
N VAL A 134 -15.92 6.32 -2.34
CA VAL A 134 -17.32 6.14 -2.69
C VAL A 134 -17.80 4.79 -2.18
N LEU A 135 -19.08 4.72 -1.80
CA LEU A 135 -19.72 3.42 -1.58
C LEU A 135 -20.16 2.86 -2.94
N PRO A 136 -19.80 1.62 -3.29
CA PRO A 136 -20.34 0.95 -4.46
C PRO A 136 -21.87 0.89 -4.41
N SER A 137 -22.52 0.97 -5.57
CA SER A 137 -23.99 0.85 -5.65
C SER A 137 -24.49 -0.57 -5.34
N SER A 138 -23.61 -1.55 -5.34
CA SER A 138 -23.91 -2.96 -5.06
C SER A 138 -23.62 -3.28 -3.59
N SER A 139 -24.59 -3.88 -2.90
CA SER A 139 -24.42 -4.46 -1.57
C SER A 139 -23.98 -5.94 -1.61
N VAL A 140 -23.56 -6.42 -2.79
CA VAL A 140 -23.15 -7.83 -2.95
C VAL A 140 -21.75 -8.00 -2.35
N PRO A 141 -21.57 -8.92 -1.39
CA PRO A 141 -20.24 -9.22 -0.88
C PRO A 141 -19.42 -9.96 -1.95
N GLY A 142 -18.09 -9.87 -1.87
CA GLY A 142 -17.24 -10.76 -2.67
C GLY A 142 -15.91 -10.16 -3.11
N HIS A 143 -15.78 -8.84 -3.10
CA HIS A 143 -14.46 -8.21 -3.17
C HIS A 143 -13.98 -7.91 -1.75
N ALA A 144 -12.91 -8.56 -1.31
CA ALA A 144 -12.48 -8.49 0.08
C ALA A 144 -10.99 -8.78 0.24
N PHE A 145 -10.43 -8.31 1.35
CA PHE A 145 -9.16 -8.82 1.87
C PHE A 145 -9.45 -10.07 2.73
N ARG A 146 -8.85 -11.21 2.40
CA ARG A 146 -9.17 -12.50 3.02
C ARG A 146 -7.97 -13.07 3.78
N PHE A 147 -8.24 -13.50 5.01
CA PHE A 147 -7.36 -14.27 5.87
C PHE A 147 -7.86 -15.73 5.94
N PRO A 148 -7.42 -16.61 5.02
CA PRO A 148 -7.99 -17.95 4.88
C PRO A 148 -7.87 -18.81 6.13
N ASP A 149 -6.74 -18.73 6.86
CA ASP A 149 -6.48 -19.58 8.03
C ASP A 149 -7.42 -19.26 9.21
N PHE A 150 -7.97 -18.04 9.22
CA PHE A 150 -8.95 -17.58 10.21
C PHE A 150 -10.40 -17.64 9.71
N ASN A 151 -10.60 -18.08 8.46
CA ASN A 151 -11.87 -17.97 7.74
C ASN A 151 -12.51 -16.57 7.86
N CYS A 152 -11.68 -15.53 7.79
CA CYS A 152 -12.06 -14.15 7.98
C CYS A 152 -11.90 -13.38 6.66
N GLN A 153 -12.83 -12.46 6.38
CA GLN A 153 -12.75 -11.55 5.24
C GLN A 153 -13.20 -10.14 5.62
N ILE A 154 -12.48 -9.15 5.13
CA ILE A 154 -12.81 -7.74 5.27
C ILE A 154 -13.42 -7.28 3.94
N ASP A 155 -14.74 -7.15 3.91
CA ASP A 155 -15.49 -6.85 2.68
C ASP A 155 -15.34 -5.38 2.27
N PHE A 156 -14.89 -5.17 1.03
CA PHE A 156 -14.71 -3.84 0.46
C PHE A 156 -16.02 -3.27 -0.10
N GLY A 157 -16.92 -4.16 -0.58
CA GLY A 157 -18.13 -3.76 -1.31
C GLY A 157 -19.17 -3.06 -0.44
N THR A 158 -19.28 -3.46 0.82
CA THR A 158 -20.31 -2.99 1.75
C THR A 158 -19.80 -2.01 2.81
N SER A 159 -18.49 -1.82 2.91
CA SER A 159 -17.88 -0.93 3.89
C SER A 159 -17.81 0.51 3.35
N PRO A 160 -18.51 1.48 3.96
CA PRO A 160 -18.40 2.87 3.53
C PRO A 160 -17.05 3.47 3.92
N GLY A 161 -16.49 4.28 3.01
CA GLY A 161 -15.27 5.05 3.29
C GLY A 161 -13.99 4.26 3.13
N ILE A 162 -13.00 4.57 3.98
CA ILE A 162 -11.66 3.98 3.93
C ILE A 162 -11.56 2.90 5.00
N ILE A 163 -11.17 1.70 4.58
CA ILE A 163 -10.82 0.60 5.47
C ILE A 163 -9.33 0.71 5.78
N GLU A 164 -9.00 0.70 7.06
CA GLU A 164 -7.62 0.64 7.55
C GLU A 164 -7.37 -0.76 8.13
N LEU A 165 -6.27 -1.40 7.74
CA LEU A 165 -5.89 -2.73 8.18
C LEU A 165 -4.44 -2.75 8.64
N LEU A 166 -4.17 -3.41 9.76
CA LEU A 166 -2.82 -3.68 10.26
C LEU A 166 -2.71 -5.18 10.52
N TRP A 167 -1.79 -5.87 9.86
CA TRP A 167 -1.66 -7.33 9.96
C TRP A 167 -0.20 -7.78 9.93
N ALA A 168 0.07 -8.96 10.50
CA ALA A 168 1.41 -9.57 10.49
C ALA A 168 1.63 -10.33 9.17
N SER A 169 2.03 -9.62 8.12
CA SER A 169 1.97 -10.13 6.75
C SER A 169 2.90 -11.31 6.46
N ASN A 170 4.02 -11.41 7.18
CA ASN A 170 4.97 -12.52 7.10
C ASN A 170 4.53 -13.79 7.87
N SER A 171 3.52 -13.66 8.74
CA SER A 171 3.09 -14.73 9.66
C SER A 171 1.63 -15.12 9.47
N VAL A 172 0.88 -14.34 8.70
CA VAL A 172 -0.54 -14.58 8.44
C VAL A 172 -0.77 -14.63 6.94
N LYS A 173 -1.23 -15.79 6.46
CA LYS A 173 -1.62 -15.95 5.07
C LYS A 173 -2.78 -15.00 4.74
N HIS A 174 -2.67 -14.29 3.64
CA HIS A 174 -3.63 -13.28 3.21
C HIS A 174 -3.67 -13.18 1.67
N HIS A 175 -4.73 -12.56 1.14
CA HIS A 175 -4.87 -12.21 -0.29
C HIS A 175 -6.09 -11.31 -0.51
N THR A 176 -6.17 -10.73 -1.71
CA THR A 176 -7.33 -9.99 -2.21
C THR A 176 -8.17 -10.89 -3.12
N LEU A 177 -9.45 -11.03 -2.81
CA LEU A 177 -10.41 -11.77 -3.63
C LEU A 177 -10.77 -11.03 -4.92
N HIS A 178 -11.07 -11.78 -5.98
CA HIS A 178 -11.54 -11.18 -7.22
C HIS A 178 -12.94 -10.56 -7.04
N PRO A 179 -13.20 -9.33 -7.55
CA PRO A 179 -14.51 -8.71 -7.42
C PRO A 179 -15.58 -9.45 -8.24
N PRO A 180 -16.81 -9.61 -7.70
CA PRO A 180 -17.96 -10.05 -8.50
C PRO A 180 -18.28 -9.01 -9.59
N PRO A 181 -19.03 -9.40 -10.66
CA PRO A 181 -19.32 -8.49 -11.78
C PRO A 181 -19.91 -7.13 -11.39
N SER A 182 -20.71 -7.06 -10.32
CA SER A 182 -21.34 -5.82 -9.83
C SER A 182 -20.37 -4.87 -9.12
N LEU A 183 -19.17 -5.35 -8.77
CA LEU A 183 -18.15 -4.64 -8.02
C LEU A 183 -16.87 -4.41 -8.84
N LYS A 184 -16.87 -4.80 -10.13
CA LYS A 184 -15.77 -4.55 -11.05
C LYS A 184 -15.62 -3.07 -11.36
N SER A 185 -14.39 -2.71 -11.71
CA SER A 185 -14.01 -1.35 -12.08
C SER A 185 -14.75 -0.94 -13.35
N THR A 186 -15.23 0.30 -13.36
CA THR A 186 -15.90 0.93 -14.50
C THR A 186 -15.08 2.13 -14.96
N ALA A 187 -15.61 3.00 -15.83
CA ALA A 187 -14.97 4.29 -16.10
C ALA A 187 -15.08 5.28 -14.92
N GLY A 188 -16.06 5.10 -14.02
CA GLY A 188 -16.34 6.04 -12.94
C GLY A 188 -15.81 5.62 -11.58
N ILE A 189 -15.74 4.31 -11.31
CA ILE A 189 -15.43 3.76 -9.98
C ILE A 189 -14.40 2.65 -10.12
N THR A 190 -13.46 2.56 -9.18
CA THR A 190 -12.54 1.42 -9.03
C THR A 190 -12.24 1.17 -7.56
N HIS A 191 -11.82 -0.03 -7.22
CA HIS A 191 -11.22 -0.30 -5.92
C HIS A 191 -9.76 0.13 -5.93
N SER A 192 -9.34 0.83 -4.90
CA SER A 192 -7.96 1.24 -4.66
C SER A 192 -7.49 0.67 -3.33
N GLY A 193 -6.34 0.00 -3.34
CA GLY A 193 -5.66 -0.48 -2.15
C GLY A 193 -4.24 0.03 -2.09
N SER A 194 -3.77 0.46 -0.93
CA SER A 194 -2.38 0.79 -0.68
C SER A 194 -1.88 0.02 0.54
N SER A 195 -0.76 -0.69 0.42
CA SER A 195 -0.05 -1.30 1.54
C SER A 195 1.30 -0.63 1.76
N PHE A 196 1.71 -0.51 3.01
CA PHE A 196 2.96 0.12 3.43
C PHE A 196 3.77 -0.90 4.23
N GLN A 197 5.01 -1.12 3.78
CA GLN A 197 5.87 -2.24 4.21
C GLN A 197 7.34 -1.82 4.33
N ILE A 198 8.20 -2.73 4.78
CA ILE A 198 9.65 -2.53 4.99
C ILE A 198 10.44 -3.46 4.08
#